data_AF-A0A432R2B1-F1
#
_entry.id   AF-A0A432R2B1-F1
#
_cell.length_a   1.000
_cell.length_b   1.000
_cell.length_c   1.000
_cell.angle_alpha   90.00
_cell.angle_beta   90.00
_cell.angle_gamma   90.00
#
_symmetry.space_group_name_H-M   'P 1'
#
loop_
_entity.id
_entity.type
_entity.pdbx_description
1 polymer ?
#
loop_
_entity_poly.entity_id
_entity_poly.type
_entity_poly.pdbx_seq_one_letter_code
_entity_poly.pdbx_strand_id
1 'polypeptide(L)' 'MASNEKTLDQWELAREEAKAKLLACQKEHGVESCMKCNKIIGCPIRNEYVQKVYESMNKGQGGGFEF' A
#
# COMPACT_ATOMS: atom_id res chain seq x y z
N MET A 1 -9.68 31.00 -3.60
CA MET A 1 -8.65 29.94 -3.43
C MET A 1 -9.35 28.69 -2.92
N ALA A 2 -9.26 27.56 -3.64
CA ALA A 2 -9.92 26.32 -3.23
C ALA A 2 -9.04 25.57 -2.21
N SER A 3 -9.33 25.76 -0.92
CA SER A 3 -8.75 24.93 0.14
C SER A 3 -9.47 23.59 0.13
N ASN A 4 -8.92 22.61 -0.57
CA ASN A 4 -9.44 21.25 -0.58
C ASN A 4 -8.95 20.54 0.69
N GLU A 5 -9.61 20.78 1.82
CA GLU A 5 -9.48 19.95 3.01
C GLU A 5 -9.90 18.52 2.64
N LYS A 6 -8.95 17.70 2.18
CA LYS A 6 -9.18 16.28 1.93
C LYS A 6 -9.35 15.61 3.29
N THR A 7 -10.58 15.39 3.70
CA THR A 7 -10.88 14.35 4.67
C THR A 7 -10.41 13.04 4.04
N LEU A 8 -9.35 12.44 4.59
CA LEU A 8 -8.84 11.15 4.12
C LEU A 8 -9.95 10.12 4.32
N ASP A 9 -10.38 9.52 3.22
CA ASP A 9 -11.40 8.48 3.26
C ASP A 9 -10.79 7.19 3.85
N GLN A 10 -11.60 6.26 4.40
CA GLN A 10 -11.07 5.05 5.08
C GLN A 10 -10.11 4.22 4.20
N TRP A 11 -10.28 4.27 2.86
CA TRP A 11 -9.39 3.63 1.90
C TRP A 11 -8.04 4.34 1.77
N GLU A 12 -8.01 5.66 1.87
CA GLU A 12 -6.76 6.43 1.89
C GLU A 12 -6.01 6.18 3.21
N LEU A 13 -6.72 6.16 4.34
CA LEU A 13 -6.14 5.80 5.64
C LEU A 13 -5.53 4.40 5.62
N ALA A 14 -6.28 3.40 5.17
CA ALA A 14 -5.80 2.02 5.10
C ALA A 14 -4.58 1.86 4.16
N ARG A 15 -4.53 2.63 3.07
CA ARG A 15 -3.37 2.69 2.17
C ARG A 15 -2.15 3.31 2.85
N GLU A 16 -2.32 4.38 3.62
CA GLU A 16 -1.23 5.02 4.36
C GLU A 16 -0.67 4.10 5.44
N GLU A 17 -1.52 3.38 6.17
CA GLU A 17 -1.10 2.39 7.17
C GLU A 17 -0.30 1.25 6.54
N ALA A 18 -0.80 0.68 5.44
CA ALA A 18 -0.10 -0.37 4.70
C ALA A 18 1.24 0.13 4.13
N LYS A 19 1.30 1.39 3.68
CA LYS A 19 2.54 2.04 3.23
C LYS A 19 3.54 2.16 4.38
N ALA A 20 3.12 2.63 5.55
CA ALA A 20 3.98 2.78 6.71
C ALA A 20 4.59 1.43 7.14
N LYS A 21 3.77 0.37 7.15
CA LYS A 21 4.21 -1.00 7.43
C LYS A 21 5.21 -1.51 6.39
N LEU A 22 4.98 -1.24 5.10
CA LEU A 22 5.90 -1.61 4.03
C LEU A 22 7.25 -0.87 4.13
N LEU A 23 7.22 0.44 4.45
CA LEU A 23 8.44 1.22 4.64
C LEU A 23 9.22 0.76 5.88
N ALA A 24 8.54 0.42 6.97
CA ALA A 24 9.17 -0.16 8.15
C ALA A 24 9.85 -1.50 7.80
N CYS A 25 9.13 -2.40 7.12
CA CYS A 25 9.67 -3.66 6.63
C CYS A 25 10.90 -3.46 5.72
N GLN A 26 10.85 -2.49 4.81
CA GLN A 26 11.98 -2.16 3.94
C GLN A 26 13.21 -1.72 4.74
N LYS A 27 13.02 -0.86 5.74
CA LYS A 27 14.07 -0.42 6.64
C LYS A 27 14.66 -1.56 7.48
N GLU A 28 13.81 -2.43 8.04
CA GLU A 28 14.24 -3.60 8.83
C GLU A 28 15.05 -4.59 7.99
N HIS A 29 14.69 -4.75 6.72
CA HIS A 29 15.42 -5.60 5.77
C HIS A 29 16.59 -4.89 5.07
N GLY A 30 16.84 -3.61 5.36
CA GLY A 30 17.92 -2.84 4.76
C GLY A 30 17.79 -2.63 3.24
N VAL A 31 16.57 -2.66 2.70
CA VAL A 31 16.29 -2.45 1.27
C VAL A 31 15.51 -1.16 1.07
N GLU A 32 15.85 -0.40 0.04
CA GLU A 32 15.13 0.85 -0.30
C GLU A 32 13.86 0.61 -1.14
N SER A 33 13.66 -0.61 -1.62
CA SER A 33 12.51 -1.01 -2.43
C SER A 33 12.27 -2.51 -2.30
N CYS A 34 11.00 -2.93 -2.35
CA CYS A 34 10.65 -4.36 -2.40
C CYS A 34 11.24 -5.05 -3.64
N MET A 35 11.56 -4.31 -4.71
CA MET A 35 12.27 -4.84 -5.89
C MET A 35 13.68 -5.34 -5.59
N LYS A 36 14.30 -4.81 -4.53
CA LYS A 36 15.60 -5.27 -4.04
C LYS A 36 15.47 -6.33 -2.93
N CYS A 37 14.25 -6.70 -2.56
CA CYS A 37 14.01 -7.71 -1.53
C CYS A 37 13.98 -9.11 -2.15
N ASN A 38 14.73 -10.04 -1.58
CA ASN A 38 14.72 -11.46 -1.99
C ASN A 38 13.36 -12.15 -1.78
N LYS A 39 12.51 -11.61 -0.91
CA LYS A 39 11.15 -12.11 -0.65
C LYS A 39 10.09 -11.47 -1.56
N ILE A 40 10.48 -10.72 -2.59
CA ILE A 40 9.53 -9.96 -3.44
C ILE A 40 8.36 -10.81 -3.94
N ILE A 41 8.64 -12.03 -4.39
CA ILE A 41 7.61 -12.99 -4.81
C ILE A 41 6.97 -13.58 -3.56
N GLY A 42 5.66 -13.40 -3.41
CA GLY A 42 4.90 -13.92 -2.26
C GLY A 42 5.06 -13.12 -0.96
N CYS A 43 5.67 -11.93 -0.96
CA CYS A 43 5.74 -11.10 0.24
C CYS A 43 4.33 -10.65 0.68
N PRO A 44 3.85 -11.05 1.87
CA PRO A 44 2.51 -10.68 2.31
C PRO A 44 2.37 -9.18 2.56
N ILE A 45 3.42 -8.52 3.04
CA ILE A 45 3.41 -7.06 3.31
C ILE A 45 3.34 -6.26 2.01
N ARG A 46 4.08 -6.69 0.98
CA ARG A 46 4.01 -6.08 -0.35
C ARG A 46 2.62 -6.28 -0.96
N ASN A 47 2.10 -7.51 -0.91
CA ASN A 47 0.81 -7.84 -1.50
C ASN A 47 -0.33 -7.08 -0.81
N GLU A 48 -0.30 -6.98 0.53
CA GLU A 48 -1.23 -6.16 1.31
C GLU A 48 -1.18 -4.69 0.87
N TYR A 49 0.01 -4.09 0.76
CA TYR A 49 0.14 -2.71 0.28
C TYR A 49 -0.41 -2.53 -1.14
N VAL A 50 -0.08 -3.43 -2.06
CA VAL A 50 -0.59 -3.38 -3.45
C VAL A 50 -2.11 -3.46 -3.46
N GLN A 51 -2.70 -4.40 -2.70
CA GLN A 51 -4.14 -4.54 -2.57
C GLN A 51 -4.78 -3.24 -2.05
N LYS A 52 -4.22 -2.65 -0.99
CA LYS A 52 -4.74 -1.40 -0.39
C LYS A 52 -4.61 -0.20 -1.33
N VAL A 53 -3.60 -0.17 -2.19
CA VAL A 53 -3.51 0.84 -3.26
C VAL A 53 -4.66 0.68 -4.25
N TYR A 54 -4.94 -0.55 -4.72
CA TYR A 54 -6.07 -0.80 -5.63
C TYR A 54 -7.43 -0.50 -4.99
N GLU A 55 -7.63 -0.91 -3.74
CA GLU A 55 -8.83 -0.59 -2.97
C GLU A 55 -9.00 0.93 -2.84
N SER A 56 -7.93 1.67 -2.55
CA SER A 56 -7.94 3.15 -2.49
C SER A 56 -8.26 3.80 -3.83
N MET A 57 -7.66 3.33 -4.93
CA MET A 57 -7.89 3.88 -6.26
C MET A 57 -9.32 3.64 -6.76
N ASN A 58 -9.91 2.50 -6.42
CA ASN A 58 -11.27 2.15 -6.84
C ASN A 58 -12.33 2.40 -5.75
N LYS A 59 -11.96 3.02 -4.62
CA LYS A 59 -12.83 3.18 -3.44
C LYS A 59 -13.55 1.89 -3.03
N GLY A 60 -12.83 0.77 -3.07
CA GLY A 60 -13.35 -0.55 -2.72
C GLY A 60 -14.20 -1.22 -3.80
N GLN A 61 -14.42 -0.60 -4.96
CA GLN A 61 -14.99 -1.28 -6.13
C GLN A 61 -13.89 -2.14 -6.78
N GLY A 62 -13.62 -3.30 -6.18
CA GLY A 62 -12.62 -4.23 -6.68
C GLY A 62 -13.08 -4.95 -7.95
N GLY A 63 -12.30 -4.81 -9.03
CA GLY A 63 -12.20 -5.81 -10.09
C GLY A 63 -11.00 -6.70 -9.78
N GLY A 64 -11.25 -8.00 -9.61
CA GLY A 64 -10.32 -8.96 -9.02
C GLY A 64 -8.90 -8.94 -9.62
N PHE A 65 -7.91 -8.86 -8.75
CA PHE A 65 -6.56 -9.33 -9.03
C PHE A 65 -6.29 -10.46 -8.04
N GLU A 66 -6.39 -11.68 -8.52
CA GLU A 66 -5.85 -12.87 -7.85
C GLU A 66 -4.32 -12.85 -8.06
N PHE A 67 -3.55 -12.89 -6.96
CA PHE A 67 -2.08 -12.90 -6.97
C PHE A 67 -1.55 -14.27 -6.53
#